data_AF-A0A3P7I2L1-F1
#
_entry.id   AF-A0A3P7I2L1-F1
#
_cell.length_a   1.000
_cell.length_b   1.000
_cell.length_c   1.000
_cell.angle_alpha   90.00
_cell.angle_beta   90.00
_cell.angle_gamma   90.00
#
_symmetry.space_group_name_H-M   'P 1'
#
loop_
_entity.id
_entity.type
_entity.pdbx_description
1 polymer ?
#
loop_
_entity_poly.entity_id
_entity_poly.type
_entity_poly.pdbx_seq_one_letter_code
_entity_poly.pdbx_strand_id
1 'polypeptide(L)'
;MCAEDAISWIDLIEKSILERPFSSTPGSYPSLLLKSLALLLFWPDWQVRKRASLTVERILIIEESHFAEALADVIFTESISGIIDQTLRKVRTNHSDPSTFTIPGEWYVQVLRLLLMPKGPELEKLAIHTLLLASVPRLGWNFCFLALVTTIIDAILVEVDGSVWLRWVHSQADSNHWKESEMFRKTAIDRVLQCPDRKVRDNALITLVALNVPSVRSALWAHIENSINDLDVNEYVRIPERNVAIFHCQEGHLYNTEVFIGFAFVIACYIVLNPVLPLSFSDEGEITYNMKRENKAYSFRDQLAEMHLRRELAEKKRKEGKLTAAQKQVMEKELAKEKEIRIEMRHMYDTAEVKLDEARAMVAADNQGAFARWVGHSAKYGLLHQQDNVRPELLFNFCIPLTRSHLVSKEAAQLFLAYRDIAFPHTEDYLDELLGSTILRVIGSHWRIADWAEEPLPSALDRSLQLLNERAFVVETGDDVSAKCKYIDMSCNS
;
A
#
# COMPACT_ATOMS: atom_id res chain seq x y z
N MET A 1 27.37 -19.69 -16.59
CA MET A 1 26.58 -20.58 -17.47
C MET A 1 26.62 -19.99 -18.85
N CYS A 2 27.24 -20.70 -19.80
CA CYS A 2 27.31 -20.27 -21.19
C CYS A 2 25.92 -20.49 -21.86
N ALA A 3 25.70 -19.90 -23.05
CA ALA A 3 24.45 -20.08 -23.78
C ALA A 3 24.17 -21.56 -24.12
N GLU A 4 25.22 -22.33 -24.44
CA GLU A 4 25.14 -23.77 -24.70
C GLU A 4 24.71 -24.58 -23.47
N ASP A 5 25.23 -24.23 -22.29
CA ASP A 5 24.81 -24.83 -21.02
C ASP A 5 23.33 -24.54 -20.75
N ALA A 6 22.88 -23.31 -21.03
CA ALA A 6 21.49 -22.90 -20.85
C ALA A 6 20.54 -23.64 -21.79
N ILE A 7 20.94 -23.88 -23.04
CA ILE A 7 20.18 -24.70 -24.01
C ILE A 7 20.09 -26.14 -23.53
N SER A 8 21.21 -26.73 -23.08
CA SER A 8 21.23 -28.09 -22.53
C SER A 8 20.33 -28.21 -21.29
N TRP A 9 20.30 -27.15 -20.46
CA TRP A 9 19.42 -27.07 -19.30
C TRP A 9 17.93 -27.03 -19.68
N ILE A 10 17.57 -26.31 -20.75
CA ILE A 10 16.20 -26.30 -21.29
C ILE A 10 15.77 -27.72 -21.71
N ASP A 11 16.62 -28.43 -22.46
CA ASP A 11 16.31 -29.78 -22.92
C ASP A 11 16.17 -30.78 -21.75
N LEU A 12 16.96 -30.61 -20.69
CA LEU A 12 16.82 -31.40 -19.47
C LEU A 12 15.52 -31.10 -18.72
N ILE A 13 15.12 -29.82 -18.65
CA ILE A 13 13.85 -29.41 -18.04
C ILE A 13 12.66 -30.04 -18.80
N GLU A 14 12.68 -29.98 -20.14
CA GLU A 14 11.64 -30.58 -21.00
C GLU A 14 11.43 -32.06 -20.66
N LYS A 15 12.52 -32.84 -20.66
CA LYS A 15 12.46 -34.27 -20.32
C LYS A 15 12.02 -34.50 -18.89
N SER A 16 12.56 -33.74 -17.94
CA SER A 16 12.25 -33.91 -16.51
C SER A 16 10.78 -33.63 -16.19
N ILE A 17 10.16 -32.69 -16.91
CA ILE A 17 8.73 -32.38 -16.74
C ILE A 17 7.86 -33.46 -17.40
N LEU A 18 8.20 -33.88 -18.63
CA LEU A 18 7.40 -34.82 -19.42
C LEU A 18 7.53 -36.29 -18.98
N GLU A 19 8.70 -36.70 -18.48
CA GLU A 19 8.98 -38.09 -18.08
C GLU A 19 8.72 -38.35 -16.57
N ARG A 20 8.01 -37.43 -15.88
CA ARG A 20 7.84 -37.50 -14.43
C ARG A 20 7.01 -38.73 -13.99
N PRO A 21 7.41 -39.47 -12.94
CA PRO A 21 6.80 -40.75 -12.55
C PRO A 21 5.46 -40.67 -11.79
N PHE A 22 4.81 -39.50 -11.69
CA PHE A 22 3.56 -39.33 -10.94
C PHE A 22 2.57 -38.48 -11.75
N SER A 23 1.77 -39.11 -12.59
CA SER A 23 0.80 -38.47 -13.48
C SER A 23 -0.65 -38.46 -12.93
N SER A 24 -0.86 -38.73 -11.64
CA SER A 24 -2.21 -38.80 -11.05
C SER A 24 -2.61 -37.57 -10.22
N THR A 25 -1.69 -36.63 -9.94
CA THR A 25 -2.01 -35.36 -9.29
C THR A 25 -1.65 -34.18 -10.20
N PRO A 26 -2.64 -33.49 -10.79
CA PRO A 26 -2.38 -32.24 -11.52
C PRO A 26 -1.71 -31.22 -10.59
N GLY A 27 -0.63 -30.58 -11.06
CA GLY A 27 -0.01 -29.42 -10.40
C GLY A 27 1.27 -29.65 -9.56
N SER A 28 1.74 -30.88 -9.35
CA SER A 28 3.00 -31.11 -8.60
C SER A 28 4.23 -31.06 -9.50
N TYR A 29 4.57 -29.86 -9.99
CA TYR A 29 5.81 -29.63 -10.73
C TYR A 29 6.95 -29.29 -9.75
N PRO A 30 8.16 -29.83 -9.93
CA PRO A 30 9.29 -29.46 -9.09
C PRO A 30 9.56 -27.95 -9.18
N SER A 31 9.47 -27.24 -8.04
CA SER A 31 9.60 -25.78 -7.98
C SER A 31 10.90 -25.28 -8.62
N LEU A 32 12.00 -26.02 -8.44
CA LEU A 32 13.30 -25.68 -9.03
C LEU A 32 13.27 -25.68 -10.57
N LEU A 33 12.54 -26.61 -11.19
CA LEU A 33 12.42 -26.69 -12.65
C LEU A 33 11.58 -25.53 -13.19
N LEU A 34 10.46 -25.21 -12.54
CA LEU A 34 9.63 -24.06 -12.91
C LEU A 34 10.38 -22.74 -12.78
N LYS A 35 11.10 -22.53 -11.66
CA LYS A 35 11.93 -21.33 -11.46
C LYS A 35 13.04 -21.22 -12.49
N SER A 36 13.69 -22.35 -12.80
CA SER A 36 14.72 -22.41 -13.82
C SER A 36 14.17 -22.07 -15.21
N LEU A 37 13.00 -22.63 -15.55
CA LEU A 37 12.34 -22.36 -16.82
C LEU A 37 11.90 -20.89 -16.91
N ALA A 38 11.35 -20.32 -15.84
CA ALA A 38 11.02 -18.90 -15.76
C ALA A 38 12.25 -18.02 -16.03
N LEU A 39 13.40 -18.33 -15.42
CA LEU A 39 14.65 -17.60 -15.69
C LEU A 39 15.11 -17.74 -17.15
N LEU A 40 14.98 -18.92 -17.74
CA LEU A 40 15.38 -19.19 -19.13
C LEU A 40 14.48 -18.49 -20.16
N LEU A 41 13.19 -18.31 -19.85
CA LEU A 41 12.26 -17.54 -20.70
C LEU A 41 12.66 -16.06 -20.80
N PHE A 42 13.27 -15.51 -19.75
CA PHE A 42 13.77 -14.13 -19.71
C PHE A 42 15.29 -14.03 -19.90
N TRP A 43 15.94 -15.07 -20.40
CA TRP A 43 17.40 -15.09 -20.55
C TRP A 43 17.88 -13.97 -21.50
N PRO A 44 19.08 -13.36 -21.33
CA PRO A 44 19.48 -12.23 -22.18
C PRO A 44 19.76 -12.61 -23.64
N ASP A 45 20.23 -13.84 -23.88
CA ASP A 45 20.44 -14.38 -25.22
C ASP A 45 19.10 -14.78 -25.87
N TRP A 46 18.86 -14.27 -27.07
CA TRP A 46 17.66 -14.56 -27.85
C TRP A 46 17.51 -16.04 -28.22
N GLN A 47 18.60 -16.75 -28.51
CA GLN A 47 18.54 -18.17 -28.89
C GLN A 47 18.00 -19.01 -27.74
N VAL A 48 18.47 -18.72 -26.51
CA VAL A 48 18.03 -19.38 -25.29
C VAL A 48 16.55 -19.10 -25.04
N ARG A 49 16.10 -17.84 -25.15
CA ARG A 49 14.67 -17.49 -24.99
C ARG A 49 13.78 -18.18 -26.01
N LYS A 50 14.20 -18.21 -27.28
CA LYS A 50 13.45 -18.88 -28.35
C LYS A 50 13.35 -20.38 -28.10
N ARG A 51 14.44 -21.03 -27.67
CA ARG A 51 14.43 -22.45 -27.33
C ARG A 51 13.53 -22.73 -26.13
N ALA A 52 13.61 -21.93 -25.08
CA ALA A 52 12.75 -22.03 -23.89
C ALA A 52 11.26 -21.88 -24.25
N SER A 53 10.93 -20.92 -25.13
CA SER A 53 9.56 -20.69 -25.61
C SER A 53 9.00 -21.91 -26.35
N LEU A 54 9.79 -22.52 -27.24
CA LEU A 54 9.40 -23.74 -27.95
C LEU A 54 9.23 -24.94 -27.02
N THR A 55 10.08 -25.06 -26.00
CA THR A 55 9.95 -26.09 -24.97
C THR A 55 8.67 -25.91 -24.16
N VAL A 56 8.34 -24.66 -23.77
CA VAL A 56 7.06 -24.35 -23.11
C VAL A 56 5.88 -24.74 -24.00
N GLU A 57 5.91 -24.39 -25.29
CA GLU A 57 4.85 -24.76 -26.24
C GLU A 57 4.63 -26.29 -26.29
N ARG A 58 5.71 -27.07 -26.34
CA ARG A 58 5.63 -28.54 -26.33
C ARG A 58 5.06 -29.11 -25.03
N ILE A 59 5.48 -28.56 -23.89
CA ILE A 59 4.95 -28.98 -22.59
C ILE A 59 3.46 -28.64 -22.50
N LEU A 60 3.05 -27.45 -22.95
CA LEU A 60 1.66 -27.01 -22.95
C LEU A 60 0.75 -27.86 -23.83
N ILE A 61 1.27 -28.48 -24.90
CA ILE A 61 0.50 -29.43 -25.72
C ILE A 61 0.11 -30.69 -24.93
N ILE A 62 0.93 -31.09 -23.95
CA ILE A 62 0.76 -32.34 -23.19
C ILE A 62 0.07 -32.08 -21.84
N GLU A 63 0.49 -31.03 -21.14
CA GLU A 63 0.07 -30.70 -19.77
C GLU A 63 -1.00 -29.60 -19.68
N GLU A 64 -1.34 -28.99 -20.81
CA GLU A 64 -2.43 -28.02 -20.98
C GLU A 64 -2.41 -26.88 -19.94
N SER A 65 -3.57 -26.57 -19.34
CA SER A 65 -3.77 -25.40 -18.47
C SER A 65 -3.11 -25.55 -17.10
N HIS A 66 -2.93 -26.76 -16.57
CA HIS A 66 -2.34 -26.96 -15.24
C HIS A 66 -0.86 -26.57 -15.20
N PHE A 67 -0.12 -26.84 -16.27
CA PHE A 67 1.26 -26.37 -16.38
C PHE A 67 1.33 -24.86 -16.58
N ALA A 68 0.46 -24.30 -17.42
CA ALA A 68 0.39 -22.86 -17.64
C ALA A 68 0.09 -22.10 -16.34
N GLU A 69 -0.82 -22.60 -15.51
CA GLU A 69 -1.17 -22.05 -14.21
C GLU A 69 0.04 -22.03 -13.27
N ALA A 70 0.69 -23.18 -13.09
CA ALA A 70 1.85 -23.30 -12.20
C ALA A 70 3.04 -22.45 -12.65
N LEU A 71 3.29 -22.38 -13.96
CA LEU A 71 4.36 -21.57 -14.53
C LEU A 71 4.04 -20.07 -14.40
N ALA A 72 2.79 -19.65 -14.63
CA ALA A 72 2.36 -18.26 -14.43
C ALA A 72 2.55 -17.81 -12.98
N ASP A 73 2.16 -18.64 -12.00
CA ASP A 73 2.33 -18.35 -10.57
C ASP A 73 3.80 -18.16 -10.19
N VAL A 74 4.69 -19.02 -10.70
CA VAL A 74 6.13 -18.91 -10.45
C VAL A 74 6.70 -17.66 -11.12
N ILE A 75 6.35 -17.38 -12.38
CA ILE A 75 6.83 -16.17 -13.05
C ILE A 75 6.36 -14.93 -12.29
N PHE A 76 5.10 -14.88 -11.88
CA PHE A 76 4.53 -13.78 -11.10
C PHE A 76 5.30 -13.59 -9.79
N THR A 77 5.41 -14.64 -8.97
CA THR A 77 6.07 -14.59 -7.66
C THR A 77 7.54 -14.16 -7.76
N GLU A 78 8.28 -14.72 -8.72
CA GLU A 78 9.70 -14.41 -8.93
C GLU A 78 9.91 -13.02 -9.55
N SER A 79 8.91 -12.49 -10.27
CA SER A 79 8.96 -11.12 -10.81
C SER A 79 8.72 -10.07 -9.73
N ILE A 80 7.75 -10.28 -8.84
CA ILE A 80 7.43 -9.39 -7.73
C ILE A 80 8.54 -9.39 -6.67
N SER A 81 9.15 -10.55 -6.41
CA SER A 81 10.31 -10.62 -5.52
C SER A 81 11.59 -9.99 -6.12
N GLY A 82 11.59 -9.68 -7.42
CA GLY A 82 12.74 -9.15 -8.14
C GLY A 82 13.88 -10.16 -8.35
N ILE A 83 13.67 -11.44 -8.04
CA ILE A 83 14.69 -12.49 -8.15
C ILE A 83 15.11 -12.69 -9.61
N ILE A 84 14.17 -12.64 -10.56
CA ILE A 84 14.50 -12.81 -11.98
C ILE A 84 15.47 -11.70 -12.43
N ASP A 85 15.18 -10.43 -12.12
CA ASP A 85 16.06 -9.31 -12.46
C ASP A 85 17.43 -9.41 -11.80
N GLN A 86 17.47 -9.75 -10.51
CA GLN A 86 18.73 -9.91 -9.79
C GLN A 86 19.59 -11.03 -10.38
N THR A 87 18.96 -12.13 -10.78
CA THR A 87 19.66 -13.29 -11.35
C THR A 87 20.16 -12.97 -12.76
N LEU A 88 19.33 -12.36 -13.60
CA LEU A 88 19.72 -11.99 -14.95
C LEU A 88 20.78 -10.89 -14.98
N ARG A 89 20.77 -9.95 -14.01
CA ARG A 89 21.86 -8.97 -13.82
C ARG A 89 23.21 -9.64 -13.59
N LYS A 90 23.27 -10.73 -12.80
CA LYS A 90 24.50 -11.50 -12.57
C LYS A 90 24.98 -12.24 -13.81
N VAL A 91 24.07 -12.65 -14.69
CA VAL A 91 24.38 -13.33 -15.94
C VAL A 91 24.85 -12.34 -17.02
N ARG A 92 24.34 -11.11 -16.99
CA ARG A 92 24.64 -10.05 -17.97
C ARG A 92 25.92 -9.28 -17.59
N THR A 93 27.06 -9.96 -17.46
CA THR A 93 28.35 -9.35 -17.05
C THR A 93 29.00 -8.41 -18.08
N ASN A 94 28.43 -8.28 -19.29
CA ASN A 94 29.10 -7.64 -20.44
C ASN A 94 28.52 -6.27 -20.86
N HIS A 95 27.67 -5.62 -20.05
CA HIS A 95 27.14 -4.29 -20.35
C HIS A 95 27.69 -3.23 -19.39
N SER A 96 27.78 -1.98 -19.90
CA SER A 96 28.41 -0.83 -19.25
C SER A 96 27.74 -0.34 -17.96
N ASP A 97 26.52 -0.79 -17.64
CA ASP A 97 25.86 -0.47 -16.37
C ASP A 97 24.97 -1.63 -15.87
N PRO A 98 25.53 -2.58 -15.09
CA PRO A 98 24.81 -3.77 -14.61
C PRO A 98 23.78 -3.47 -13.51
N SER A 99 23.79 -2.25 -12.96
CA SER A 99 22.95 -1.87 -11.83
C SER A 99 21.49 -1.58 -12.22
N THR A 100 21.24 -1.18 -13.48
CA THR A 100 19.97 -0.64 -13.98
C THR A 100 19.16 -1.61 -14.84
N PHE A 101 19.66 -2.81 -15.14
CA PHE A 101 18.95 -3.73 -16.02
C PHE A 101 17.66 -4.27 -15.38
N THR A 102 16.54 -3.99 -16.05
CA THR A 102 15.21 -4.57 -15.83
C THR A 102 14.78 -5.36 -17.06
N ILE A 103 13.97 -6.40 -16.85
CA ILE A 103 13.42 -7.20 -17.95
C ILE A 103 12.40 -6.36 -18.73
N PRO A 104 12.52 -6.27 -20.07
CA PRO A 104 11.54 -5.55 -20.88
C PRO A 104 10.14 -6.19 -20.82
N GLY A 105 9.10 -5.36 -20.80
CA GLY A 105 7.69 -5.78 -20.87
C GLY A 105 7.38 -6.65 -22.10
N GLU A 106 8.09 -6.48 -23.21
CA GLU A 106 7.96 -7.31 -24.43
C GLU A 106 8.17 -8.78 -24.19
N TRP A 107 9.10 -9.12 -23.31
CA TRP A 107 9.39 -10.53 -23.03
C TRP A 107 8.27 -11.13 -22.20
N TYR A 108 7.71 -10.35 -21.27
CA TYR A 108 6.53 -10.77 -20.51
C TYR A 108 5.31 -10.96 -21.41
N VAL A 109 5.07 -10.07 -22.38
CA VAL A 109 3.96 -10.23 -23.33
C VAL A 109 4.12 -11.48 -24.19
N GLN A 110 5.34 -11.77 -24.65
CA GLN A 110 5.62 -12.99 -25.41
C GLN A 110 5.31 -14.24 -24.58
N VAL A 111 5.79 -14.29 -23.33
CA VAL A 111 5.52 -15.40 -22.42
C VAL A 111 4.03 -15.52 -22.09
N LEU A 112 3.36 -14.40 -21.83
CA LEU A 112 1.92 -14.38 -21.56
C LEU A 112 1.13 -14.95 -22.75
N ARG A 113 1.47 -14.57 -23.99
CA ARG A 113 0.82 -15.14 -25.19
C ARG A 113 1.00 -16.65 -25.29
N LEU A 114 2.18 -17.17 -24.92
CA LEU A 114 2.44 -18.62 -24.90
C LEU A 114 1.58 -19.32 -23.83
N LEU A 115 1.51 -18.76 -22.62
CA LEU A 115 0.73 -19.32 -21.51
C LEU A 115 -0.78 -19.31 -21.78
N LEU A 116 -1.25 -18.42 -22.65
CA LEU A 116 -2.65 -18.29 -23.07
C LEU A 116 -3.01 -19.17 -24.28
N MET A 117 -2.07 -19.96 -24.82
CA MET A 117 -2.31 -20.90 -25.93
C MET A 117 -3.22 -22.11 -25.59
N PRO A 118 -3.14 -22.73 -24.40
CA PRO A 118 -3.95 -23.91 -24.08
C PRO A 118 -5.44 -23.63 -24.21
N LYS A 119 -6.19 -24.62 -24.69
CA LYS A 119 -7.65 -24.62 -24.73
C LYS A 119 -8.12 -25.82 -23.93
N GLY A 120 -8.83 -25.60 -22.83
CA GLY A 120 -9.25 -26.68 -21.93
C GLY A 120 -10.44 -26.30 -21.07
N PRO A 121 -10.98 -27.24 -20.27
CA PRO A 121 -12.13 -26.99 -19.40
C PRO A 121 -11.78 -26.15 -18.16
N GLU A 122 -10.49 -26.09 -17.76
CA GLU A 122 -10.03 -25.36 -16.56
C GLU A 122 -9.43 -23.97 -16.87
N LEU A 123 -9.84 -23.34 -17.98
CA LEU A 123 -9.39 -22.00 -18.36
C LEU A 123 -9.70 -20.93 -17.30
N GLU A 124 -10.68 -21.19 -16.45
CA GLU A 124 -11.12 -20.27 -15.40
C GLU A 124 -10.06 -19.96 -14.37
N LYS A 125 -9.33 -20.98 -13.92
CA LYS A 125 -8.21 -20.81 -12.98
C LYS A 125 -7.04 -20.11 -13.67
N LEU A 126 -6.68 -20.58 -14.86
CA LEU A 126 -5.57 -20.02 -15.65
C LEU A 126 -5.77 -18.53 -15.92
N ALA A 127 -7.00 -18.10 -16.20
CA ALA A 127 -7.33 -16.70 -16.48
C ALA A 127 -6.91 -15.77 -15.34
N ILE A 128 -7.17 -16.13 -14.08
CA ILE A 128 -6.80 -15.26 -12.94
C ILE A 128 -5.28 -15.24 -12.70
N HIS A 129 -4.60 -16.37 -12.87
CA HIS A 129 -3.15 -16.45 -12.72
C HIS A 129 -2.42 -15.62 -13.79
N THR A 130 -2.89 -15.70 -15.03
CA THR A 130 -2.38 -14.90 -16.14
C THR A 130 -2.79 -13.43 -16.06
N LEU A 131 -3.93 -13.11 -15.42
CA LEU A 131 -4.33 -11.72 -15.12
C LEU A 131 -3.34 -11.05 -14.16
N LEU A 132 -2.97 -11.71 -13.06
CA LEU A 132 -2.00 -11.17 -12.11
C LEU A 132 -0.65 -10.93 -12.79
N LEU A 133 -0.22 -11.87 -13.64
CA LEU A 133 0.98 -11.70 -14.45
C LEU A 133 0.86 -10.50 -15.40
N ALA A 134 -0.27 -10.37 -16.11
CA ALA A 134 -0.56 -9.24 -16.99
C ALA A 134 -0.61 -7.88 -16.26
N SER A 135 -0.92 -7.90 -14.96
CA SER A 135 -1.08 -6.72 -14.12
C SER A 135 0.23 -6.24 -13.47
N VAL A 136 1.33 -6.98 -13.67
CA VAL A 136 2.67 -6.57 -13.21
C VAL A 136 3.01 -5.20 -13.82
N PRO A 137 3.45 -4.20 -13.03
CA PRO A 137 3.66 -2.83 -13.52
C PRO A 137 4.58 -2.69 -14.75
N ARG A 138 5.44 -3.68 -15.02
CA ARG A 138 6.31 -3.76 -16.21
C ARG A 138 5.54 -3.99 -17.51
N LEU A 139 4.36 -4.59 -17.40
CA LEU A 139 3.35 -4.77 -18.45
C LEU A 139 2.25 -3.70 -18.37
N GLY A 140 2.29 -2.88 -17.34
CA GLY A 140 1.18 -2.08 -16.85
C GLY A 140 0.86 -0.88 -17.74
N TRP A 141 -0.43 -0.77 -18.01
CA TRP A 141 -1.11 0.44 -18.41
C TRP A 141 -0.86 1.56 -17.38
N ASN A 142 -0.36 2.71 -17.83
CA ASN A 142 -0.61 3.96 -17.12
C ASN A 142 -1.99 4.48 -17.56
N PHE A 143 -3.08 3.93 -17.00
CA PHE A 143 -4.39 4.59 -17.15
C PHE A 143 -4.52 5.82 -16.22
N CYS A 144 -3.50 6.14 -15.42
CA CYS A 144 -3.51 7.30 -14.52
C CYS A 144 -3.02 8.62 -15.11
N PHE A 145 -2.73 8.78 -16.41
CA PHE A 145 -2.32 10.10 -16.92
C PHE A 145 -2.72 10.42 -18.35
N LEU A 146 -3.88 9.91 -18.80
CA LEU A 146 -4.47 10.31 -20.08
C LEU A 146 -5.80 11.07 -19.95
N ALA A 147 -5.95 11.72 -18.80
CA ALA A 147 -6.56 13.05 -18.75
C ALA A 147 -5.54 14.00 -18.09
N LEU A 148 -4.67 14.59 -18.93
CA LEU A 148 -4.05 15.89 -18.70
C LEU A 148 -2.87 15.98 -17.69
N VAL A 149 -1.68 15.47 -18.04
CA VAL A 149 -0.41 16.24 -17.87
C VAL A 149 0.54 15.85 -19.01
N THR A 150 0.60 16.73 -19.99
CA THR A 150 1.81 16.95 -20.80
C THR A 150 2.77 17.79 -19.98
N THR A 151 3.73 17.18 -19.28
CA THR A 151 5.10 17.72 -19.09
C THR A 151 5.99 16.75 -18.30
N ILE A 152 6.92 16.12 -19.03
CA ILE A 152 8.35 16.00 -18.69
C ILE A 152 8.65 15.46 -17.28
N ILE A 153 8.61 14.12 -17.11
CA ILE A 153 9.62 13.25 -16.44
C ILE A 153 9.15 11.78 -16.35
N ASP A 154 7.89 11.46 -16.62
CA ASP A 154 7.39 10.05 -16.66
C ASP A 154 7.62 9.33 -18.00
N ALA A 155 8.81 9.54 -18.58
CA ALA A 155 9.28 8.85 -19.79
C ALA A 155 9.85 7.45 -19.48
N ILE A 156 9.27 6.71 -18.52
CA ILE A 156 9.41 5.25 -18.45
C ILE A 156 8.13 4.68 -19.02
N LEU A 157 8.11 4.71 -20.35
CA LEU A 157 7.27 3.96 -21.28
C LEU A 157 6.44 2.85 -20.63
N VAL A 158 5.13 2.90 -20.86
CA VAL A 158 4.31 1.71 -21.10
C VAL A 158 5.08 0.87 -22.13
N GLU A 159 5.80 -0.16 -21.70
CA GLU A 159 6.70 -0.85 -22.63
C GLU A 159 5.89 -1.64 -23.67
N VAL A 160 4.76 -2.26 -23.32
CA VAL A 160 3.95 -3.07 -24.27
C VAL A 160 2.47 -3.16 -23.93
N ASP A 161 1.69 -3.44 -24.97
CA ASP A 161 0.26 -3.78 -24.99
C ASP A 161 -0.21 -4.76 -23.87
N GLY A 162 -0.58 -4.20 -22.71
CA GLY A 162 -1.19 -4.92 -21.59
C GLY A 162 -2.61 -5.46 -21.87
N SER A 163 -3.23 -5.10 -23.00
CA SER A 163 -4.58 -5.58 -23.36
C SER A 163 -4.63 -7.03 -23.84
N VAL A 164 -3.47 -7.70 -23.92
CA VAL A 164 -3.34 -9.10 -24.38
C VAL A 164 -4.27 -10.04 -23.62
N TRP A 165 -4.34 -9.90 -22.29
CA TRP A 165 -5.23 -10.72 -21.47
C TRP A 165 -6.70 -10.44 -21.79
N LEU A 166 -7.09 -9.16 -21.84
CA LEU A 166 -8.48 -8.75 -22.10
C LEU A 166 -8.96 -9.21 -23.48
N ARG A 167 -8.12 -9.06 -24.53
CA ARG A 167 -8.41 -9.57 -25.87
C ARG A 167 -8.51 -11.09 -25.90
N TRP A 168 -7.66 -11.78 -25.15
CA TRP A 168 -7.75 -13.23 -25.04
C TRP A 168 -9.07 -13.64 -24.39
N VAL A 169 -9.46 -13.06 -23.26
CA VAL A 169 -10.75 -13.34 -22.59
C VAL A 169 -11.92 -13.09 -23.53
N HIS A 170 -11.92 -11.96 -24.26
CA HIS A 170 -12.95 -11.67 -25.27
C HIS A 170 -12.90 -12.60 -26.49
N SER A 171 -11.75 -13.22 -26.81
CA SER A 171 -11.67 -14.22 -27.89
C SER A 171 -12.21 -15.58 -27.47
N GLN A 172 -12.24 -15.90 -26.17
CA GLN A 172 -12.85 -17.11 -25.61
C GLN A 172 -14.39 -16.99 -25.49
N ALA A 173 -15.02 -16.16 -26.33
CA ALA A 173 -16.41 -15.68 -26.20
C ALA A 173 -17.52 -16.70 -26.52
N ASP A 174 -17.44 -17.90 -25.97
CA ASP A 174 -18.64 -18.57 -25.46
C ASP A 174 -19.02 -17.91 -24.12
N SER A 175 -19.46 -16.65 -24.26
CA SER A 175 -19.50 -15.57 -23.25
C SER A 175 -20.34 -15.77 -21.98
N ASN A 176 -20.90 -16.97 -21.76
CA ASN A 176 -21.71 -17.27 -20.58
C ASN A 176 -20.96 -18.04 -19.50
N HIS A 177 -19.88 -18.78 -19.85
CA HIS A 177 -19.18 -19.59 -18.86
C HIS A 177 -18.54 -18.74 -17.74
N TRP A 178 -17.89 -17.63 -18.09
CA TRP A 178 -17.31 -16.69 -17.12
C TRP A 178 -18.35 -15.99 -16.24
N LYS A 179 -19.52 -15.67 -16.80
CA LYS A 179 -20.57 -14.91 -16.11
C LYS A 179 -21.19 -15.72 -14.98
N GLU A 180 -21.34 -17.02 -15.20
CA GLU A 180 -21.99 -17.95 -14.29
C GLU A 180 -21.01 -18.70 -13.39
N SER A 181 -19.74 -18.82 -13.80
CA SER A 181 -18.72 -19.54 -13.02
C SER A 181 -18.50 -18.95 -11.62
N GLU A 182 -18.82 -19.77 -10.63
CA GLU A 182 -18.50 -19.49 -9.23
C GLU A 182 -17.01 -19.62 -8.95
N MET A 183 -16.32 -20.55 -9.63
CA MET A 183 -14.89 -20.75 -9.47
C MET A 183 -14.11 -19.51 -9.89
N PHE A 184 -14.42 -18.95 -11.07
CA PHE A 184 -13.79 -17.72 -11.54
C PHE A 184 -13.98 -16.55 -10.56
N ARG A 185 -15.21 -16.34 -10.09
CA ARG A 185 -15.52 -15.28 -9.11
C ARG A 185 -14.74 -15.45 -7.81
N LYS A 186 -14.74 -16.67 -7.25
CA LYS A 186 -14.06 -16.95 -5.99
C LYS A 186 -12.55 -16.81 -6.14
N THR A 187 -11.96 -17.37 -7.20
CA THR A 187 -10.52 -17.25 -7.47
C THR A 187 -10.12 -15.81 -7.74
N ALA A 188 -10.93 -15.01 -8.43
CA ALA A 188 -10.69 -13.58 -8.62
C ALA A 188 -10.61 -12.84 -7.29
N ILE A 189 -11.59 -13.04 -6.40
CA ILE A 189 -11.60 -12.43 -5.06
C ILE A 189 -10.39 -12.88 -4.25
N ASP A 190 -10.19 -14.20 -4.12
CA ASP A 190 -9.17 -14.79 -3.27
C ASP A 190 -7.75 -14.43 -3.73
N ARG A 191 -7.48 -14.33 -5.04
CA ARG A 191 -6.13 -14.05 -5.55
C ARG A 191 -5.87 -12.57 -5.83
N VAL A 192 -6.85 -11.81 -6.31
CA VAL A 192 -6.63 -10.39 -6.65
C VAL A 192 -6.63 -9.55 -5.40
N LEU A 193 -7.65 -9.64 -4.53
CA LEU A 193 -7.72 -8.78 -3.35
C LEU A 193 -6.64 -9.12 -2.31
N GLN A 194 -6.29 -10.39 -2.15
CA GLN A 194 -5.21 -10.83 -1.25
C GLN A 194 -3.80 -10.66 -1.85
N CYS A 195 -3.68 -10.03 -3.02
CA CYS A 195 -2.37 -9.79 -3.62
C CYS A 195 -1.58 -8.78 -2.76
N PRO A 196 -0.36 -9.12 -2.30
CA PRO A 196 0.42 -8.24 -1.42
C PRO A 196 0.96 -6.99 -2.16
N ASP A 197 1.12 -7.07 -3.48
CA ASP A 197 1.56 -5.93 -4.28
C ASP A 197 0.36 -5.06 -4.66
N ARG A 198 0.28 -3.88 -4.03
CA ARG A 198 -0.80 -2.91 -4.25
C ARG A 198 -0.96 -2.52 -5.73
N LYS A 199 0.15 -2.31 -6.46
CA LYS A 199 0.09 -1.86 -7.86
C LYS A 199 -0.47 -2.95 -8.76
N VAL A 200 -0.07 -4.21 -8.54
CA VAL A 200 -0.61 -5.35 -9.28
C VAL A 200 -2.10 -5.51 -9.00
N ARG A 201 -2.50 -5.47 -7.72
CA ARG A 201 -3.90 -5.59 -7.33
C ARG A 201 -4.77 -4.54 -8.00
N ASP A 202 -4.36 -3.28 -7.92
CA ASP A 202 -5.13 -2.15 -8.45
C ASP A 202 -5.30 -2.30 -9.98
N ASN A 203 -4.24 -2.66 -10.70
CA ASN A 203 -4.28 -2.95 -12.15
C ASN A 203 -5.19 -4.15 -12.50
N ALA A 204 -5.12 -5.22 -11.69
CA ALA A 204 -5.94 -6.41 -11.88
C ALA A 204 -7.43 -6.10 -11.64
N LEU A 205 -7.75 -5.29 -10.63
CA LEU A 205 -9.12 -4.85 -10.36
C LEU A 205 -9.67 -4.00 -11.50
N ILE A 206 -8.91 -3.02 -11.99
CA ILE A 206 -9.30 -2.21 -13.16
C ILE A 206 -9.62 -3.12 -14.35
N THR A 207 -8.76 -4.11 -14.61
CA THR A 207 -8.96 -5.04 -15.72
C THR A 207 -10.20 -5.93 -15.52
N LEU A 208 -10.46 -6.41 -14.30
CA LEU A 208 -11.66 -7.18 -13.97
C LEU A 208 -12.95 -6.37 -14.11
N VAL A 209 -12.94 -5.10 -13.68
CA VAL A 209 -14.09 -4.20 -13.85
C VAL A 209 -14.32 -3.90 -15.32
N ALA A 210 -13.25 -3.72 -16.10
CA ALA A 210 -13.32 -3.47 -17.55
C ALA A 210 -13.93 -4.64 -18.34
N LEU A 211 -13.90 -5.88 -17.83
CA LEU A 211 -14.64 -7.00 -18.43
C LEU A 211 -16.15 -6.78 -18.47
N ASN A 212 -16.67 -5.85 -17.66
CA ASN A 212 -18.07 -5.49 -17.57
C ASN A 212 -19.00 -6.70 -17.29
N VAL A 213 -18.55 -7.60 -16.42
CA VAL A 213 -19.34 -8.77 -15.96
C VAL A 213 -20.04 -8.41 -14.64
N PRO A 214 -21.37 -8.24 -14.61
CA PRO A 214 -22.07 -7.75 -13.43
C PRO A 214 -21.93 -8.67 -12.21
N SER A 215 -21.92 -9.99 -12.39
CA SER A 215 -21.79 -10.97 -11.31
C SER A 215 -20.44 -10.87 -10.59
N VAL A 216 -19.35 -10.64 -11.34
CA VAL A 216 -18.00 -10.43 -10.79
C VAL A 216 -17.93 -9.11 -10.03
N ARG A 217 -18.42 -8.00 -10.62
CA ARG A 217 -18.44 -6.69 -9.94
C ARG A 217 -19.24 -6.74 -8.64
N SER A 218 -20.43 -7.33 -8.67
CA SER A 218 -21.27 -7.45 -7.47
C SER A 218 -20.59 -8.30 -6.39
N ALA A 219 -19.89 -9.36 -6.76
CA ALA A 219 -19.16 -10.20 -5.80
C ALA A 219 -17.93 -9.48 -5.21
N LEU A 220 -17.19 -8.71 -6.01
CA LEU A 220 -16.08 -7.87 -5.55
C LEU A 220 -16.58 -6.81 -4.55
N TRP A 221 -17.63 -6.08 -4.90
CA TRP A 221 -18.23 -5.08 -4.00
C TRP A 221 -18.76 -5.71 -2.72
N ALA A 222 -19.44 -6.85 -2.79
CA ALA A 222 -19.92 -7.56 -1.60
C ALA A 222 -18.77 -7.99 -0.67
N HIS A 223 -17.62 -8.38 -1.23
CA HIS A 223 -16.43 -8.67 -0.43
C HIS A 223 -15.91 -7.43 0.29
N ILE A 224 -15.79 -6.30 -0.41
CA ILE A 224 -15.34 -5.03 0.19
C ILE A 224 -16.30 -4.53 1.27
N GLU A 225 -17.61 -4.58 1.01
CA GLU A 225 -18.64 -4.19 1.97
C GLU A 225 -18.57 -5.05 3.23
N ASN A 226 -18.44 -6.37 3.10
CA ASN A 226 -18.25 -7.27 4.24
C ASN A 226 -16.93 -6.99 4.98
N SER A 227 -15.83 -6.79 4.25
CA SER A 227 -14.51 -6.51 4.80
C SER A 227 -14.52 -5.23 5.65
N ILE A 228 -15.22 -4.19 5.20
CA ILE A 228 -15.33 -2.93 5.94
C ILE A 228 -16.37 -2.98 7.06
N ASN A 229 -17.48 -3.69 6.89
CA ASN A 229 -18.48 -3.85 7.96
C ASN A 229 -17.90 -4.54 9.22
N ASP A 230 -16.84 -5.33 9.07
CA ASP A 230 -16.08 -5.90 10.17
C ASP A 230 -15.27 -4.87 10.98
N LEU A 231 -15.11 -3.62 10.49
CA LEU A 231 -14.43 -2.54 11.23
C LEU A 231 -15.43 -1.80 12.12
N ASP A 232 -15.22 -1.84 13.44
CA ASP A 232 -15.97 -0.97 14.36
C ASP A 232 -15.41 0.45 14.36
N VAL A 233 -16.00 1.31 13.54
CA VAL A 233 -15.66 2.74 13.42
C VAL A 233 -15.59 3.43 14.79
N ASN A 234 -16.44 3.06 15.75
CA ASN A 234 -16.45 3.70 17.07
C ASN A 234 -15.21 3.38 17.88
N GLU A 235 -14.64 2.18 17.71
CA GLU A 235 -13.41 1.78 18.37
C GLU A 235 -12.24 2.66 17.90
N TYR A 236 -12.10 2.82 16.57
CA TYR A 236 -11.04 3.62 15.96
C TYR A 236 -11.12 5.12 16.30
N VAL A 237 -12.33 5.69 16.35
CA VAL A 237 -12.53 7.11 16.68
C VAL A 237 -12.27 7.39 18.16
N ARG A 238 -12.45 6.40 19.05
CA ARG A 238 -12.21 6.55 20.49
C ARG A 238 -10.75 6.39 20.90
N ILE A 239 -9.87 5.97 19.99
CA ILE A 239 -8.44 5.81 20.29
C ILE A 239 -7.86 7.17 20.71
N PRO A 240 -7.33 7.28 21.94
CA PRO A 240 -6.78 8.55 22.40
C PRO A 240 -5.47 8.87 21.68
N GLU A 241 -5.25 10.16 21.41
CA GLU A 241 -4.01 10.68 20.81
C GLU A 241 -2.75 10.16 21.52
N ARG A 242 -2.82 10.01 22.85
CA ARG A 242 -1.73 9.46 23.68
C ARG A 242 -1.29 8.07 23.23
N ASN A 243 -2.21 7.17 22.90
CA ASN A 243 -1.87 5.80 22.50
C ASN A 243 -1.17 5.80 21.14
N VAL A 244 -1.59 6.68 20.24
CA VAL A 244 -0.97 6.87 18.92
C VAL A 244 0.42 7.52 19.07
N ALA A 245 0.59 8.46 19.99
CA ALA A 245 1.90 9.04 20.29
C ALA A 245 2.89 8.02 20.87
N ILE A 246 2.41 7.09 21.72
CA ILE A 246 3.20 5.93 22.19
C ILE A 246 3.58 5.02 21.01
N PHE A 247 2.68 4.82 20.05
CA PHE A 247 2.92 4.04 18.85
C PHE A 247 4.00 4.64 17.93
N HIS A 248 4.04 5.96 17.77
CA HIS A 248 5.07 6.64 16.99
C HIS A 248 6.42 6.80 17.70
N CYS A 249 6.49 6.53 19.01
CA CYS A 249 7.74 6.60 19.77
C CYS A 249 8.69 5.46 19.37
N GLN A 250 10.00 5.76 19.27
CA GLN A 250 11.01 4.76 18.91
C GLN A 250 11.07 3.64 19.95
N GLU A 251 11.22 2.40 19.48
CA GLU A 251 11.30 1.23 20.36
C GLU A 251 12.47 1.37 21.35
N GLY A 252 12.15 1.33 22.65
CA GLY A 252 13.12 1.51 23.73
C GLY A 252 13.14 2.91 24.37
N HIS A 253 12.43 3.89 23.79
CA HIS A 253 12.23 5.21 24.41
C HIS A 253 10.87 5.26 25.11
N LEU A 254 10.89 5.66 26.38
CA LEU A 254 9.67 5.80 27.18
C LEU A 254 8.97 7.10 26.82
N TYR A 255 7.73 7.01 26.34
CA TYR A 255 6.91 8.19 26.07
C TYR A 255 6.46 8.86 27.37
N ASN A 256 6.07 8.06 28.37
CA ASN A 256 5.63 8.56 29.66
C ASN A 256 6.80 8.92 30.60
N THR A 257 7.49 10.02 30.30
CA THR A 257 8.58 10.54 31.15
C THR A 257 8.08 11.25 32.42
N GLU A 258 6.78 11.57 32.52
CA GLU A 258 6.19 12.25 33.67
C GLU A 258 6.34 11.46 34.98
N VAL A 259 6.38 10.12 34.89
CA VAL A 259 6.64 9.24 36.05
C VAL A 259 8.03 9.52 36.66
N PHE A 260 9.00 9.93 35.84
CA PHE A 260 10.33 10.34 36.30
C PHE A 260 10.36 11.79 36.78
N ILE A 261 9.61 12.69 36.13
CA ILE A 261 9.53 14.11 36.51
C ILE A 261 8.86 14.26 37.88
N GLY A 262 7.84 13.45 38.19
CA GLY A 262 7.22 13.42 39.52
C GLY A 262 8.22 13.04 40.63
N PHE A 263 9.12 12.09 40.38
CA PHE A 263 10.20 11.75 41.30
C PHE A 263 11.25 12.87 41.41
N ALA A 264 11.59 13.53 40.31
CA ALA A 264 12.47 14.70 40.32
C ALA A 264 11.85 15.87 41.10
N PHE A 265 10.53 16.06 41.03
CA PHE A 265 9.81 17.08 41.79
C PHE A 265 9.73 16.73 43.29
N VAL A 266 9.55 15.46 43.64
CA VAL A 266 9.64 15.00 45.04
C VAL A 266 11.05 15.17 45.60
N ILE A 267 12.08 14.87 44.81
CA ILE A 267 13.49 15.12 45.18
C ILE A 267 13.76 16.62 45.30
N ALA A 268 13.28 17.44 44.36
CA ALA A 268 13.40 18.90 44.41
C ALA A 268 12.68 19.49 45.62
N CYS A 269 11.47 19.02 45.97
CA CYS A 269 10.77 19.40 47.19
C CYS A 269 11.53 18.94 48.45
N TYR A 270 12.13 17.75 48.44
CA TYR A 270 12.94 17.27 49.57
C TYR A 270 14.22 18.10 49.76
N ILE A 271 14.81 18.60 48.67
CA ILE A 271 15.96 19.52 48.66
C ILE A 271 15.53 20.94 49.11
N VAL A 272 14.37 21.44 48.64
CA VAL A 272 13.84 22.75 49.04
C VAL A 272 13.44 22.79 50.52
N LEU A 273 12.98 21.66 51.08
CA LEU A 273 12.64 21.53 52.51
C LEU A 273 13.85 21.26 53.43
N ASN A 274 15.04 20.98 52.88
CA ASN A 274 16.30 20.83 53.64
C ASN A 274 17.42 21.68 53.00
N PRO A 275 17.51 22.98 53.31
CA PRO A 275 18.46 23.88 52.69
C PRO A 275 19.84 23.74 53.36
N VAL A 276 20.55 22.65 53.09
CA VAL A 276 21.98 22.52 53.40
C VAL A 276 22.69 21.90 52.20
N LEU A 277 22.71 22.57 51.05
CA LEU A 277 23.73 22.47 49.99
C LEU A 277 23.28 23.24 48.73
N PRO A 278 24.01 24.26 48.25
CA PRO A 278 23.76 24.84 46.94
C PRO A 278 24.52 24.02 45.88
N LEU A 279 23.79 23.45 44.93
CA LEU A 279 24.36 22.91 43.68
C LEU A 279 23.66 23.60 42.52
N SER A 280 24.31 24.64 42.02
CA SER A 280 24.01 25.26 40.74
C SER A 280 24.31 24.27 39.61
N PHE A 281 23.27 23.85 38.89
CA PHE A 281 23.38 23.24 37.58
C PHE A 281 23.51 24.34 36.53
N SER A 282 24.74 24.71 36.16
CA SER A 282 25.01 25.36 34.88
C SER A 282 26.49 25.26 34.51
N ASP A 283 26.69 24.97 33.22
CA ASP A 283 27.88 24.95 32.39
C ASP A 283 29.06 24.00 32.68
N GLU A 284 29.17 23.02 31.78
CA GLU A 284 30.44 22.49 31.33
C GLU A 284 31.13 23.50 30.39
N GLY A 285 32.43 23.72 30.59
CA GLY A 285 33.30 24.36 29.60
C GLY A 285 34.12 25.53 30.16
N GLU A 286 35.43 25.52 29.90
CA GLU A 286 36.35 26.64 30.09
C GLU A 286 36.72 27.11 31.52
N ILE A 287 37.36 26.26 32.33
CA ILE A 287 38.42 26.77 33.25
C ILE A 287 39.57 25.74 33.37
N THR A 288 40.34 25.54 32.30
CA THR A 288 41.61 24.78 32.35
C THR A 288 42.84 25.61 31.99
N TYR A 289 42.72 26.93 31.88
CA TYR A 289 43.86 27.79 31.61
C TYR A 289 43.83 29.05 32.47
N ASN A 290 44.19 28.92 33.76
CA ASN A 290 44.75 30.03 34.56
C ASN A 290 45.37 29.57 35.90
N MET A 291 46.00 28.39 35.92
CA MET A 291 46.74 27.89 37.10
C MET A 291 48.22 28.36 37.15
N LYS A 292 48.53 29.54 36.62
CA LYS A 292 49.90 30.11 36.71
C LYS A 292 49.89 31.61 36.97
N ARG A 293 49.48 31.99 38.19
CA ARG A 293 50.08 33.01 39.05
C ARG A 293 49.05 33.39 40.11
N GLU A 294 49.19 32.85 41.32
CA GLU A 294 49.53 33.64 42.50
C GLU A 294 49.49 32.81 43.80
N ASN A 295 50.54 33.04 44.59
CA ASN A 295 50.71 32.84 46.02
C ASN A 295 50.73 31.43 46.67
N LYS A 296 51.96 31.11 47.10
CA LYS A 296 52.35 30.16 48.16
C LYS A 296 51.59 30.44 49.47
N ALA A 297 50.46 29.77 49.70
CA ALA A 297 49.91 29.50 51.04
C ALA A 297 48.78 28.47 50.98
N TYR A 298 48.99 27.31 50.34
CA TYR A 298 48.10 26.17 50.55
C TYR A 298 48.71 25.25 51.60
N SER A 299 48.08 25.19 52.78
CA SER A 299 48.45 24.25 53.83
C SER A 299 48.24 22.83 53.31
N PHE A 300 49.19 21.93 53.57
CA PHE A 300 49.12 20.51 53.21
C PHE A 300 47.82 19.84 53.69
N ARG A 301 47.23 20.35 54.78
CA ARG A 301 45.92 19.92 55.28
C ARG A 301 44.76 20.29 54.35
N ASP A 302 44.79 21.46 53.73
CA ASP A 302 43.73 21.91 52.83
C ASP A 302 43.78 21.17 51.50
N GLN A 303 44.99 20.84 51.01
CA GLN A 303 45.15 19.98 49.83
C GLN A 303 44.65 18.55 50.08
N LEU A 304 44.86 18.01 51.29
CA LEU A 304 44.32 16.70 51.67
C LEU A 304 42.79 16.72 51.80
N ALA A 305 42.23 17.79 52.38
CA ALA A 305 40.78 17.96 52.50
C ALA A 305 40.12 18.12 51.12
N GLU A 306 40.70 18.90 50.22
CA GLU A 306 40.21 19.07 48.85
C GLU A 306 40.29 17.77 48.04
N MET A 307 41.36 16.99 48.20
CA MET A 307 41.50 15.70 47.54
C MET A 307 40.49 14.66 48.07
N HIS A 308 40.17 14.71 49.36
CA HIS A 308 39.16 13.84 49.98
C HIS A 308 37.74 14.23 49.53
N LEU A 309 37.43 15.53 49.49
CA LEU A 309 36.17 16.06 48.96
C LEU A 309 35.98 15.70 47.47
N ARG A 310 37.04 15.77 46.66
CA ARG A 310 36.97 15.33 45.25
C ARG A 310 36.73 13.83 45.10
N ARG A 311 37.28 12.99 45.98
CA ARG A 311 36.98 11.54 45.98
C ARG A 311 35.56 11.24 46.42
N GLU A 312 35.06 11.90 47.48
CA GLU A 312 33.66 11.74 47.91
C GLU A 312 32.67 12.25 46.85
N LEU A 313 32.95 13.39 46.19
CA LEU A 313 32.12 13.89 45.10
C LEU A 313 32.16 12.98 43.87
N ALA A 314 33.32 12.39 43.55
CA ALA A 314 33.42 11.41 42.47
C ALA A 314 32.69 10.09 42.79
N GLU A 315 32.77 9.60 44.04
CA GLU A 315 32.02 8.42 44.47
C GLU A 315 30.51 8.68 44.55
N LYS A 316 30.08 9.89 44.96
CA LYS A 316 28.67 10.30 44.90
C LYS A 316 28.19 10.39 43.45
N LYS A 317 28.92 11.03 42.53
CA LYS A 317 28.61 11.03 41.09
C LYS A 317 28.56 9.62 40.48
N ARG A 318 29.41 8.69 40.94
CA ARG A 318 29.42 7.29 40.48
C ARG A 318 28.27 6.43 41.04
N LYS A 319 27.68 6.85 42.17
CA LYS A 319 26.51 6.21 42.80
C LYS A 319 25.18 6.85 42.36
N GLU A 320 25.15 8.15 42.09
CA GLU A 320 23.98 8.93 41.64
C GLU A 320 23.69 8.75 40.15
N GLY A 321 24.69 8.36 39.33
CA GLY A 321 24.51 8.06 37.91
C GLY A 321 23.89 6.68 37.60
N LYS A 322 23.52 5.88 38.61
CA LYS A 322 22.86 4.59 38.42
C LYS A 322 21.41 4.70 38.88
N LEU A 323 20.47 4.53 37.95
CA LEU A 323 19.04 4.35 38.27
C LEU A 323 18.93 3.37 39.44
N THR A 324 18.27 3.80 40.51
CA THR A 324 18.01 2.92 41.66
C THR A 324 17.19 1.71 41.19
N ALA A 325 17.37 0.55 41.82
CA ALA A 325 16.69 -0.69 41.41
C ALA A 325 15.16 -0.52 41.32
N ALA A 326 14.58 0.33 42.17
CA ALA A 326 13.17 0.72 42.12
C ALA A 326 12.82 1.53 40.86
N GLN A 327 13.64 2.51 40.47
CA GLN A 327 13.42 3.28 39.24
C GLN A 327 13.57 2.40 37.98
N LYS A 328 14.51 1.44 38.00
CA LYS A 328 14.66 0.47 36.91
C LYS A 328 13.42 -0.44 36.79
N GLN A 329 12.87 -0.91 37.91
CA GLN A 329 11.66 -1.72 37.91
C GLN A 329 10.42 -0.93 37.44
N VAL A 330 10.30 0.34 37.81
CA VAL A 330 9.22 1.22 37.31
C VAL A 330 9.37 1.46 35.81
N MET A 331 10.60 1.70 35.33
CA MET A 331 10.90 1.86 33.90
C MET A 331 10.52 0.61 33.10
N GLU A 332 10.94 -0.57 33.55
CA GLU A 332 10.61 -1.84 32.89
C GLU A 332 9.10 -2.08 32.87
N LYS A 333 8.39 -1.71 33.94
CA LYS A 333 6.93 -1.84 34.01
C LYS A 333 6.20 -0.89 33.07
N GLU A 334 6.62 0.37 32.97
CA GLU A 334 6.01 1.32 32.03
C GLU A 334 6.35 0.96 30.58
N LEU A 335 7.57 0.51 30.31
CA LEU A 335 7.97 0.06 28.98
C LEU A 335 7.23 -1.21 28.54
N ALA A 336 6.90 -2.11 29.47
CA ALA A 336 6.04 -3.26 29.20
C ALA A 336 4.62 -2.83 28.80
N LYS A 337 4.02 -1.87 29.52
CA LYS A 337 2.70 -1.31 29.16
C LYS A 337 2.71 -0.61 27.80
N GLU A 338 3.72 0.21 27.53
CA GLU A 338 3.85 0.87 26.22
C GLU A 338 4.06 -0.13 25.09
N LYS A 339 4.75 -1.25 25.36
CA LYS A 339 4.89 -2.34 24.39
C LYS A 339 3.55 -3.01 24.09
N GLU A 340 2.72 -3.27 25.10
CA GLU A 340 1.37 -3.82 24.91
C GLU A 340 0.52 -2.88 24.04
N ILE A 341 0.51 -1.58 24.36
CA ILE A 341 -0.18 -0.55 23.56
C ILE A 341 0.35 -0.53 22.12
N ARG A 342 1.67 -0.61 21.92
CA ARG A 342 2.28 -0.66 20.59
C ARG A 342 1.83 -1.86 19.76
N ILE A 343 1.70 -3.03 20.39
CA ILE A 343 1.24 -4.25 19.72
C ILE A 343 -0.25 -4.12 19.34
N GLU A 344 -1.07 -3.62 20.26
CA GLU A 344 -2.49 -3.39 20.04
C GLU A 344 -2.74 -2.37 18.92
N MET A 345 -2.10 -1.20 18.97
CA MET A 345 -2.22 -0.16 17.93
C MET A 345 -1.74 -0.67 16.58
N ARG A 346 -0.64 -1.44 16.54
CA ARG A 346 -0.14 -2.04 15.30
C ARG A 346 -1.16 -3.01 14.72
N HIS A 347 -1.74 -3.89 15.53
CA HIS A 347 -2.73 -4.86 15.07
C HIS A 347 -3.97 -4.17 14.48
N MET A 348 -4.49 -3.14 15.15
CA MET A 348 -5.62 -2.36 14.64
C MET A 348 -5.26 -1.62 13.34
N TYR A 349 -4.09 -0.98 13.29
CA TYR A 349 -3.63 -0.29 12.10
C TYR A 349 -3.46 -1.24 10.91
N ASP A 350 -2.75 -2.37 11.07
CA ASP A 350 -2.50 -3.33 10.00
C ASP A 350 -3.83 -3.90 9.46
N THR A 351 -4.81 -4.13 10.33
CA THR A 351 -6.15 -4.62 9.94
C THR A 351 -6.92 -3.57 9.15
N ALA A 352 -6.95 -2.32 9.64
CA ALA A 352 -7.67 -1.25 8.97
C ALA A 352 -7.00 -0.81 7.66
N GLU A 353 -5.66 -0.78 7.62
CA GLU A 353 -4.89 -0.39 6.44
C GLU A 353 -5.24 -1.30 5.26
N VAL A 354 -5.18 -2.63 5.43
CA VAL A 354 -5.49 -3.58 4.35
C VAL A 354 -6.91 -3.35 3.81
N LYS A 355 -7.89 -3.22 4.70
CA LYS A 355 -9.31 -3.09 4.33
C LYS A 355 -9.64 -1.77 3.64
N LEU A 356 -9.08 -0.66 4.13
CA LEU A 356 -9.24 0.66 3.51
C LEU A 356 -8.49 0.75 2.17
N ASP A 357 -7.35 0.09 2.05
CA ASP A 357 -6.55 0.02 0.84
C ASP A 357 -7.25 -0.81 -0.26
N GLU A 358 -7.87 -1.93 0.10
CA GLU A 358 -8.74 -2.73 -0.79
C GLU A 358 -9.94 -1.90 -1.30
N ALA A 359 -10.63 -1.19 -0.40
CA ALA A 359 -11.75 -0.35 -0.78
C ALA A 359 -11.35 0.81 -1.66
N ARG A 360 -10.21 1.46 -1.39
CA ARG A 360 -9.66 2.52 -2.22
C ARG A 360 -9.41 2.01 -3.64
N ALA A 361 -8.79 0.84 -3.76
CA ALA A 361 -8.51 0.20 -5.03
C ALA A 361 -9.79 -0.12 -5.81
N MET A 362 -10.83 -0.63 -5.14
CA MET A 362 -12.12 -0.93 -5.76
C MET A 362 -12.86 0.33 -6.22
N VAL A 363 -12.85 1.39 -5.40
CA VAL A 363 -13.44 2.69 -5.73
C VAL A 363 -12.78 3.25 -6.98
N ALA A 364 -11.44 3.26 -7.04
CA ALA A 364 -10.68 3.72 -8.21
C ALA A 364 -10.89 2.84 -9.46
N ALA A 365 -11.18 1.55 -9.29
CA ALA A 365 -11.41 0.64 -10.41
C ALA A 365 -12.84 0.73 -11.00
N ASP A 366 -13.86 0.96 -10.16
CA ASP A 366 -15.27 0.99 -10.56
C ASP A 366 -15.96 2.30 -10.18
N ASN A 367 -15.64 3.36 -10.94
CA ASN A 367 -16.20 4.70 -10.78
C ASN A 367 -17.73 4.72 -10.74
N GLN A 368 -18.38 3.93 -11.63
CA GLN A 368 -19.83 3.86 -11.70
C GLN A 368 -20.40 3.08 -10.51
N GLY A 369 -19.78 1.95 -10.15
CA GLY A 369 -20.21 1.12 -9.04
C GLY A 369 -20.02 1.79 -7.67
N ALA A 370 -19.02 2.67 -7.50
CA ALA A 370 -18.77 3.36 -6.24
C ALA A 370 -19.92 4.28 -5.82
N PHE A 371 -20.62 4.89 -6.79
CA PHE A 371 -21.79 5.75 -6.56
C PHE A 371 -23.12 5.10 -6.96
N ALA A 372 -23.11 3.86 -7.47
CA ALA A 372 -24.32 3.18 -7.91
C ALA A 372 -25.28 2.85 -6.75
N ARG A 373 -26.57 2.90 -7.05
CA ARG A 373 -27.64 2.38 -6.20
C ARG A 373 -27.60 0.85 -6.24
N TRP A 374 -27.50 0.21 -5.08
CA TRP A 374 -27.54 -1.24 -4.98
C TRP A 374 -29.00 -1.70 -5.02
N VAL A 375 -29.37 -2.50 -6.02
CA VAL A 375 -30.63 -3.25 -6.00
C VAL A 375 -30.29 -4.67 -5.58
N GLY A 376 -30.33 -4.90 -4.27
CA GLY A 376 -30.10 -6.22 -3.71
C GLY A 376 -31.09 -7.24 -4.24
N HIS A 377 -30.59 -8.29 -4.88
CA HIS A 377 -31.35 -9.51 -5.11
C HIS A 377 -31.36 -10.33 -3.80
N SER A 378 -32.08 -9.86 -2.78
CA SER A 378 -32.30 -10.63 -1.55
C SER A 378 -33.35 -11.72 -1.81
N ALA A 379 -32.91 -12.85 -2.37
CA ALA A 379 -33.76 -13.97 -2.74
C ALA A 379 -34.04 -14.97 -1.60
N LYS A 380 -34.00 -14.56 -0.31
CA LYS A 380 -34.15 -15.54 0.79
C LYS A 380 -35.33 -15.35 1.73
N TYR A 381 -35.87 -14.15 1.91
CA TYR A 381 -37.07 -13.97 2.73
C TYR A 381 -37.90 -12.82 2.16
N GLY A 382 -39.03 -13.15 1.52
CA GLY A 382 -39.98 -12.21 0.91
C GLY A 382 -40.74 -11.38 1.94
N LEU A 383 -40.04 -10.52 2.66
CA LEU A 383 -40.61 -9.46 3.50
C LEU A 383 -39.91 -8.15 3.18
N LEU A 384 -40.72 -7.20 2.73
CA LEU A 384 -40.37 -5.83 2.40
C LEU A 384 -39.60 -5.14 3.55
N HIS A 385 -38.28 -5.09 3.44
CA HIS A 385 -37.52 -3.89 3.78
C HIS A 385 -36.93 -3.36 2.49
N GLN A 386 -37.73 -2.53 1.82
CA GLN A 386 -37.28 -1.60 0.78
C GLN A 386 -36.46 -0.50 1.49
N GLN A 387 -35.26 -0.84 1.93
CA GLN A 387 -34.28 0.16 2.30
C GLN A 387 -33.33 0.28 1.13
N ASP A 388 -33.51 1.36 0.40
CA ASP A 388 -32.76 1.77 -0.76
C ASP A 388 -31.31 2.07 -0.37
N ASN A 389 -30.49 1.04 -0.16
CA ASN A 389 -29.08 1.23 0.16
C ASN A 389 -28.31 1.70 -1.07
N VAL A 390 -27.93 2.97 -1.04
CA VAL A 390 -27.00 3.56 -1.98
C VAL A 390 -25.59 3.30 -1.42
N ARG A 391 -24.63 2.89 -2.26
CA ARG A 391 -23.24 2.63 -1.82
C ARG A 391 -22.44 3.79 -1.19
N PRO A 392 -22.86 5.07 -1.23
CA PRO A 392 -22.26 6.14 -0.44
C PRO A 392 -22.27 5.90 1.08
N GLU A 393 -22.98 4.90 1.61
CA GLU A 393 -22.82 4.47 3.01
C GLU A 393 -21.35 4.19 3.35
N LEU A 394 -20.57 3.65 2.42
CA LEU A 394 -19.14 3.43 2.66
C LEU A 394 -18.40 4.75 2.90
N LEU A 395 -18.73 5.78 2.12
CA LEU A 395 -18.18 7.12 2.27
C LEU A 395 -18.66 7.78 3.58
N PHE A 396 -19.96 7.75 3.86
CA PHE A 396 -20.56 8.50 4.97
C PHE A 396 -20.46 7.80 6.33
N ASN A 397 -20.63 6.48 6.40
CA ASN A 397 -20.66 5.73 7.65
C ASN A 397 -19.28 5.24 8.08
N PHE A 398 -18.37 5.02 7.14
CA PHE A 398 -17.03 4.49 7.44
C PHE A 398 -15.93 5.51 7.12
N CYS A 399 -15.78 5.92 5.87
CA CYS A 399 -14.67 6.75 5.43
C CYS A 399 -14.60 8.09 6.19
N ILE A 400 -15.68 8.87 6.19
CA ILE A 400 -15.72 10.20 6.84
C ILE A 400 -15.45 10.09 8.35
N PRO A 401 -16.14 9.24 9.13
CA PRO A 401 -15.83 9.07 10.55
C PRO A 401 -14.39 8.62 10.82
N LEU A 402 -13.84 7.69 10.03
CA LEU A 402 -12.47 7.19 10.21
C LEU A 402 -11.40 8.25 9.94
N THR A 403 -11.68 9.29 9.14
CA THR A 403 -10.76 10.43 9.00
C THR A 403 -10.52 11.16 10.33
N ARG A 404 -11.43 11.02 11.30
CA ARG A 404 -11.34 11.62 12.64
C ARG A 404 -10.65 10.69 13.66
N SER A 405 -10.21 9.49 13.26
CA SER A 405 -9.37 8.65 14.10
C SER A 405 -7.93 9.16 14.10
N HIS A 406 -7.24 9.18 15.23
CA HIS A 406 -5.81 9.53 15.26
C HIS A 406 -4.91 8.48 14.60
N LEU A 407 -5.36 7.22 14.51
CA LEU A 407 -4.53 6.10 14.05
C LEU A 407 -4.58 5.91 12.52
N VAL A 408 -5.78 5.97 11.93
CA VAL A 408 -6.04 5.59 10.53
C VAL A 408 -6.53 6.76 9.66
N SER A 409 -6.36 8.00 10.15
CA SER A 409 -6.83 9.21 9.47
C SER A 409 -6.31 9.32 8.04
N LYS A 410 -5.05 8.95 7.83
CA LYS A 410 -4.37 9.07 6.54
C LYS A 410 -4.95 8.10 5.52
N GLU A 411 -5.15 6.85 5.89
CA GLU A 411 -5.66 5.78 5.04
C GLU A 411 -7.12 6.08 4.67
N ALA A 412 -7.92 6.53 5.64
CA ALA A 412 -9.28 6.97 5.41
C ALA A 412 -9.35 8.23 4.52
N ALA A 413 -8.44 9.18 4.69
CA ALA A 413 -8.36 10.35 3.83
C ALA A 413 -7.97 9.97 2.39
N GLN A 414 -7.08 9.00 2.20
CA GLN A 414 -6.75 8.49 0.85
C GLN A 414 -7.96 7.83 0.16
N LEU A 415 -8.78 7.09 0.90
CA LEU A 415 -10.06 6.57 0.38
C LEU A 415 -11.01 7.71 0.00
N PHE A 416 -11.12 8.74 0.83
CA PHE A 416 -11.93 9.93 0.52
C PHE A 416 -11.45 10.63 -0.77
N LEU A 417 -10.13 10.77 -0.94
CA LEU A 417 -9.56 11.38 -2.14
C LEU A 417 -9.84 10.54 -3.39
N ALA A 418 -9.87 9.20 -3.29
CA ALA A 418 -10.29 8.36 -4.41
C ALA A 418 -11.76 8.60 -4.81
N TYR A 419 -12.65 8.80 -3.84
CA TYR A 419 -14.03 9.22 -4.14
C TYR A 419 -14.10 10.60 -4.79
N ARG A 420 -13.26 11.53 -4.34
CA ARG A 420 -13.13 12.85 -4.97
C ARG A 420 -12.68 12.73 -6.43
N ASP A 421 -11.64 11.97 -6.72
CA ASP A 421 -11.07 11.84 -8.08
C ASP A 421 -12.10 11.33 -9.09
N ILE A 422 -13.07 10.55 -8.61
CA ILE A 422 -14.20 10.07 -9.43
C ILE A 422 -15.25 11.16 -9.64
N ALA A 423 -15.52 11.97 -8.61
CA ALA A 423 -16.53 13.02 -8.66
C ALA A 423 -16.06 14.27 -9.42
N PHE A 424 -14.78 14.61 -9.31
CA PHE A 424 -14.16 15.78 -9.91
C PHE A 424 -12.94 15.35 -10.73
N PRO A 425 -13.02 15.39 -12.07
CA PRO A 425 -11.87 15.19 -12.92
C PRO A 425 -10.78 16.21 -12.61
N HIS A 426 -9.51 15.81 -12.74
CA HIS A 426 -8.38 16.73 -12.59
C HIS A 426 -8.50 17.89 -13.59
N THR A 427 -8.36 19.10 -13.06
CA THR A 427 -8.44 20.34 -13.85
C THR A 427 -7.18 21.18 -13.62
N GLU A 428 -6.81 21.99 -14.62
CA GLU A 428 -5.56 22.80 -14.59
C GLU A 428 -5.49 23.80 -13.42
N ASP A 429 -6.64 24.19 -12.88
CA ASP A 429 -6.77 25.06 -11.71
C ASP A 429 -6.69 24.31 -10.37
N TYR A 430 -6.48 22.99 -10.40
CA TYR A 430 -6.39 22.13 -9.21
C TYR A 430 -7.63 22.21 -8.31
N LEU A 431 -8.82 22.47 -8.88
CA LEU A 431 -10.07 22.57 -8.10
C LEU A 431 -10.32 21.32 -7.26
N ASP A 432 -10.10 20.14 -7.80
CA ASP A 432 -10.25 18.87 -7.11
C ASP A 432 -9.31 18.77 -5.90
N GLU A 433 -8.03 19.14 -6.03
CA GLU A 433 -7.09 19.19 -4.91
C GLU A 433 -7.52 20.18 -3.82
N LEU A 434 -7.97 21.37 -4.23
CA LEU A 434 -8.48 22.38 -3.32
C LEU A 434 -9.75 21.89 -2.59
N LEU A 435 -10.70 21.27 -3.30
CA LEU A 435 -11.91 20.72 -2.70
C LEU A 435 -11.60 19.56 -1.74
N GLY A 436 -10.74 18.64 -2.15
CA GLY A 436 -10.32 17.50 -1.33
C GLY A 436 -9.68 17.96 -0.02
N SER A 437 -8.69 18.85 -0.12
CA SER A 437 -8.00 19.39 1.06
C SER A 437 -8.93 20.20 1.97
N THR A 438 -9.81 21.02 1.39
CA THR A 438 -10.75 21.86 2.15
C THR A 438 -11.81 21.02 2.86
N ILE A 439 -12.41 20.03 2.18
CA ILE A 439 -13.43 19.16 2.79
C ILE A 439 -12.83 18.34 3.93
N LEU A 440 -11.63 17.77 3.77
CA LEU A 440 -10.94 17.06 4.85
C LEU A 440 -10.77 17.93 6.10
N ARG A 441 -10.51 19.23 5.94
CA ARG A 441 -10.42 20.18 7.06
C ARG A 441 -11.79 20.45 7.68
N VAL A 442 -12.84 20.61 6.87
CA VAL A 442 -14.22 20.86 7.35
C VAL A 442 -14.76 19.68 8.16
N ILE A 443 -14.54 18.44 7.72
CA ILE A 443 -14.98 17.23 8.44
C ILE A 443 -14.17 16.97 9.71
N GLY A 444 -13.08 17.71 9.91
CA GLY A 444 -12.20 17.58 11.07
C GLY A 444 -11.26 16.38 10.98
N SER A 445 -10.75 16.07 9.78
CA SER A 445 -9.71 15.06 9.59
C SER A 445 -8.44 15.44 10.36
N HIS A 446 -7.83 14.46 11.03
CA HIS A 446 -6.53 14.65 11.69
C HIS A 446 -5.38 14.74 10.69
N TRP A 447 -5.47 13.97 9.60
CA TRP A 447 -4.53 14.04 8.48
C TRP A 447 -4.91 15.16 7.53
N ARG A 448 -3.90 15.89 7.05
CA ARG A 448 -4.04 17.05 6.16
C ARG A 448 -3.01 16.99 5.05
N ILE A 449 -3.37 17.55 3.90
CA ILE A 449 -2.45 17.74 2.77
C ILE A 449 -1.61 18.98 3.08
N ALA A 450 -0.28 18.80 3.19
CA ALA A 450 0.62 19.84 3.69
C ALA A 450 0.56 21.13 2.85
N ASP A 451 0.64 21.00 1.53
CA ASP A 451 0.73 22.13 0.59
C ASP A 451 -0.51 23.05 0.63
N TRP A 452 -1.68 22.49 0.95
CA TRP A 452 -2.95 23.20 1.00
C TRP A 452 -3.40 23.56 2.43
N ALA A 453 -2.60 23.22 3.45
CA ALA A 453 -2.92 23.48 4.86
C ALA A 453 -2.46 24.86 5.36
N GLU A 454 -1.58 25.54 4.64
CA GLU A 454 -1.05 26.85 5.00
C GLU A 454 -2.11 27.96 4.89
N GLU A 455 -3.01 27.86 3.91
CA GLU A 455 -4.08 28.82 3.71
C GLU A 455 -5.14 28.72 4.84
N PRO A 456 -5.63 29.84 5.39
CA PRO A 456 -6.76 29.84 6.33
C PRO A 456 -8.01 29.17 5.75
N LEU A 457 -8.70 28.35 6.56
CA LEU A 457 -9.88 27.59 6.12
C LEU A 457 -11.00 28.47 5.51
N PRO A 458 -11.33 29.65 6.07
CA PRO A 458 -12.36 30.50 5.48
C PRO A 458 -12.00 31.01 4.07
N SER A 459 -10.72 31.32 3.83
CA SER A 459 -10.24 31.77 2.52
C SER A 459 -10.26 30.63 1.49
N ALA A 460 -9.80 29.44 1.90
CA ALA A 460 -9.85 28.25 1.05
C ALA A 460 -11.29 27.86 0.68
N LEU A 461 -12.23 27.99 1.62
CA LEU A 461 -13.66 27.76 1.39
C LEU A 461 -14.26 28.76 0.40
N ASP A 462 -13.97 30.05 0.58
CA ASP A 462 -14.46 31.10 -0.33
C ASP A 462 -13.96 30.86 -1.75
N ARG A 463 -12.65 30.58 -1.91
CA ARG A 463 -12.04 30.23 -3.21
C ARG A 463 -12.66 28.96 -3.82
N SER A 464 -12.87 27.93 -3.01
CA SER A 464 -13.51 26.68 -3.46
C SER A 464 -14.94 26.93 -3.98
N LEU A 465 -15.72 27.72 -3.25
CA LEU A 465 -17.09 28.05 -3.62
C LEU A 465 -17.14 28.96 -4.85
N GLN A 466 -16.21 29.91 -4.99
CA GLN A 466 -16.10 30.75 -6.18
C GLN A 466 -15.83 29.91 -7.44
N LEU A 467 -14.83 29.03 -7.42
CA LEU A 467 -14.52 28.15 -8.55
C LEU A 467 -15.67 27.18 -8.88
N LEU A 468 -16.34 26.64 -7.86
CA LEU A 468 -17.54 25.82 -8.05
C LEU A 468 -18.69 26.63 -8.67
N ASN A 469 -18.88 27.88 -8.23
CA ASN A 469 -19.91 28.76 -8.75
C ASN A 469 -19.65 29.12 -10.22
N GLU A 470 -18.41 29.43 -10.59
CA GLU A 470 -18.01 29.67 -11.98
C GLU A 470 -18.31 28.48 -12.90
N ARG A 471 -18.13 27.25 -12.41
CA ARG A 471 -18.40 26.02 -13.18
C ARG A 471 -19.87 25.61 -13.19
N ALA A 472 -20.58 25.79 -12.08
CA ALA A 472 -21.99 25.44 -11.96
C ALA A 472 -22.90 26.43 -12.69
N PHE A 473 -22.47 27.69 -12.81
CA PHE A 473 -23.23 28.78 -13.42
C PHE A 473 -22.50 29.36 -14.64
N VAL A 474 -22.06 28.50 -15.57
CA VAL A 474 -21.90 28.94 -16.96
C VAL A 474 -23.28 29.38 -17.44
N VAL A 475 -23.57 30.66 -17.25
CA VAL A 475 -24.69 31.33 -17.90
C VAL A 475 -24.38 31.21 -19.38
N GLU A 476 -25.18 30.45 -20.12
CA GLU A 476 -25.26 30.60 -21.56
C GLU A 476 -25.65 32.06 -21.82
N THR A 477 -24.66 32.95 -21.96
CA THR A 477 -24.87 34.28 -22.51
C THR A 477 -25.21 34.04 -23.96
N GLY A 478 -26.52 33.92 -24.21
CA GLY A 478 -27.09 33.64 -25.51
C GLY A 478 -26.79 34.74 -26.50
N ASP A 479 -25.64 34.64 -27.14
CA ASP A 479 -25.35 35.25 -28.43
C ASP A 479 -25.10 34.14 -29.44
N ASP A 480 -26.12 33.32 -29.69
CA ASP A 480 -26.28 32.61 -30.97
C ASP A 480 -27.74 32.16 -31.12
N VAL A 481 -28.56 33.10 -31.59
CA VAL A 481 -29.86 32.79 -32.18
C VAL A 481 -29.60 32.09 -33.52
N SER A 482 -29.44 30.75 -33.50
CA SER A 482 -30.17 29.88 -34.43
C SER A 482 -29.99 28.38 -34.13
N ALA A 483 -31.13 27.77 -33.81
CA ALA A 483 -31.52 26.41 -34.17
C ALA A 483 -30.91 25.20 -33.43
N LYS A 484 -31.77 24.65 -32.55
CA LYS A 484 -31.95 23.24 -32.12
C LYS A 484 -31.23 22.78 -30.85
N CYS A 485 -31.66 23.32 -29.71
CA CYS A 485 -31.69 22.56 -28.46
C CYS A 485 -32.75 21.45 -28.54
N LYS A 486 -32.30 20.19 -28.55
CA LYS A 486 -33.13 19.06 -28.12
C LYS A 486 -32.96 18.94 -26.60
N TYR A 487 -34.01 19.33 -25.88
CA TYR A 487 -34.13 19.13 -24.45
C TYR A 487 -33.99 17.65 -24.09
N ILE A 488 -33.18 17.40 -23.07
CA ILE A 488 -33.20 16.17 -22.26
C ILE A 488 -34.49 16.24 -21.44
N ASP A 489 -35.47 15.42 -21.82
CA ASP A 489 -36.67 15.19 -21.02
C ASP A 489 -36.29 14.27 -19.84
N MET A 490 -36.14 14.87 -18.66
CA MET A 490 -36.37 14.17 -17.39
C MET A 490 -37.87 14.07 -17.18
N SER A 491 -38.48 12.98 -17.64
CA SER A 491 -39.79 12.55 -17.14
C SER A 491 -39.58 11.43 -16.11
N CYS A 492 -39.62 11.82 -14.83
CA CYS A 492 -40.27 10.97 -13.84
C CYS A 492 -41.68 10.64 -14.35
N ASN A 493 -41.98 9.36 -14.56
CA ASN A 493 -43.30 8.81 -14.30
C ASN A 493 -43.28 7.27 -14.38
N SER A 494 -43.95 6.70 -13.37
CA SER A 494 -44.41 5.32 -13.14
C SER A 494 -43.42 4.30 -12.57
#